data_AF-A0A938V734-F1
#
_entry.id   AF-A0A938V734-F1
#
_cell.length_a   1.000
_cell.length_b   1.000
_cell.length_c   1.000
_cell.angle_alpha   90.00
_cell.angle_beta   90.00
_cell.angle_gamma   90.00
#
_symmetry.space_group_name_H-M   'P 1'
#
loop_
_entity.id
_entity.type
_entity.pdbx_description
1 polymer ?
#
loop_
_entity_poly.entity_id
_entity_poly.type
_entity_poly.pdbx_seq_one_letter_code
_entity_poly.pdbx_strand_id
1 'polypeptide(L)'
;ALVSHLRARGLSAINLDLIYGLPRQTVDSFVRTIDRVVSLAPTRIALFGYAHVPWVSPHQKALDGFPMPGPEERMEIFGCAFERLVDAGYRHVGMDHFAREDDELIAALRSRTLGRNFMGYTTRRGLDLVALGASGISAVGGTYAQNEKDVDAFTHGAGMRWTRGFLLSAEDCLRREVILDLFCNFHLDVKEVERRFGIDFGTHFARELESLRPLVSDGLVELVDDAVSVTELGRFFVRNVAMVFDQYIRSDGAGPRYSRVI
;
A
#
# COMPACT_ATOMS: atom_id res chain seq x y z
N ALA A 1 15.25 -22.05 10.41
CA ALA A 1 16.68 -22.15 10.06
C ALA A 1 17.20 -20.86 9.42
N LEU A 2 16.72 -20.46 8.23
CA LEU A 2 17.22 -19.26 7.53
C LEU A 2 17.04 -17.95 8.34
N VAL A 3 15.86 -17.70 8.90
CA VAL A 3 15.60 -16.51 9.75
C VAL A 3 16.59 -16.43 10.92
N SER A 4 16.80 -17.53 11.64
CA SER A 4 17.77 -17.61 12.74
C SER A 4 19.20 -17.34 12.27
N HIS A 5 19.57 -17.86 11.09
CA HIS A 5 20.88 -17.67 10.50
C HIS A 5 21.16 -16.21 10.09
N LEU A 6 20.15 -15.52 9.56
CA LEU A 6 20.23 -14.08 9.24
C LEU A 6 20.43 -13.26 10.52
N ARG A 7 19.66 -13.54 11.58
CA ARG A 7 19.81 -12.85 12.87
C ARG A 7 21.16 -13.06 13.51
N ALA A 8 21.70 -14.28 13.45
CA ALA A 8 23.04 -14.59 13.94
C ALA A 8 24.14 -13.80 13.21
N ARG A 9 23.85 -13.21 12.03
CA ARG A 9 24.74 -12.32 11.26
C ARG A 9 24.41 -10.83 11.41
N GLY A 10 23.54 -10.46 12.36
CA GLY A 10 23.15 -9.07 12.60
C GLY A 10 22.05 -8.54 11.69
N LEU A 11 21.46 -9.38 10.82
CA LEU A 11 20.30 -9.00 10.01
C LEU A 11 19.03 -9.26 10.82
N SER A 12 18.60 -8.25 11.58
CA SER A 12 17.45 -8.33 12.48
C SER A 12 16.14 -7.86 11.87
N ALA A 13 16.19 -6.84 10.99
CA ALA A 13 15.03 -6.30 10.27
C ALA A 13 14.56 -7.25 9.17
N ILE A 14 13.74 -8.24 9.55
CA ILE A 14 13.26 -9.29 8.66
C ILE A 14 11.77 -9.07 8.39
N ASN A 15 11.43 -8.95 7.11
CA ASN A 15 10.05 -8.98 6.63
C ASN A 15 9.69 -10.39 6.11
N LEU A 16 8.49 -10.87 6.40
CA LEU A 16 7.93 -12.08 5.81
C LEU A 16 6.63 -11.76 5.06
N ASP A 17 6.57 -12.19 3.79
CA ASP A 17 5.39 -12.04 2.95
C ASP A 17 4.51 -13.28 3.06
N LEU A 18 3.22 -13.05 3.28
CA LEU A 18 2.19 -14.07 3.36
C LEU A 18 1.09 -13.72 2.39
N ILE A 19 0.47 -14.75 1.82
CA ILE A 19 -0.65 -14.59 0.90
C ILE A 19 -1.83 -15.39 1.44
N TYR A 20 -2.94 -14.71 1.71
CA TYR A 20 -4.21 -15.34 2.08
C TYR A 20 -5.16 -15.40 0.88
N GLY A 21 -6.09 -16.35 0.89
CA GLY A 21 -7.02 -16.57 -0.22
C GLY A 21 -6.46 -17.44 -1.36
N LEU A 22 -5.35 -18.14 -1.14
CA LEU A 22 -4.82 -19.14 -2.08
C LEU A 22 -5.67 -20.42 -2.05
N PRO A 23 -5.57 -21.27 -3.09
CA PRO A 23 -6.34 -22.51 -3.13
C PRO A 23 -6.10 -23.41 -1.91
N ARG A 24 -7.18 -24.05 -1.44
CA ARG A 24 -7.21 -24.97 -0.29
C ARG A 24 -6.84 -24.34 1.07
N GLN A 25 -6.66 -23.03 1.15
CA GLN A 25 -6.56 -22.36 2.45
C GLN A 25 -7.92 -22.31 3.13
N THR A 26 -7.93 -22.73 4.38
CA THR A 26 -9.04 -22.53 5.34
C THR A 26 -8.55 -21.68 6.50
N VAL A 27 -9.48 -21.14 7.31
CA VAL A 27 -9.19 -20.40 8.54
C VAL A 27 -8.19 -21.16 9.43
N ASP A 28 -8.50 -22.41 9.79
CA ASP A 28 -7.64 -23.25 10.62
C ASP A 28 -6.22 -23.44 10.05
N SER A 29 -6.13 -23.66 8.73
CA SER A 29 -4.84 -23.87 8.08
C SER A 29 -3.97 -22.62 8.10
N PHE A 30 -4.61 -21.46 7.96
CA PHE A 30 -3.93 -20.17 7.89
C PHE A 30 -3.55 -19.68 9.28
N VAL A 31 -4.39 -19.87 10.29
CA VAL A 31 -4.05 -19.59 11.70
C VAL A 31 -2.81 -20.37 12.13
N ARG A 32 -2.73 -21.67 11.82
CA ARG A 32 -1.50 -22.46 12.07
C ARG A 32 -0.28 -21.91 11.35
N THR A 33 -0.46 -21.30 10.18
CA THR A 33 0.62 -20.63 9.44
C THR A 33 1.06 -19.36 10.16
N ILE A 34 0.11 -18.54 10.62
CA ILE A 34 0.39 -17.33 11.40
C ILE A 34 1.12 -17.68 12.71
N ASP A 35 0.68 -18.71 13.44
CA ASP A 35 1.36 -19.15 14.67
C ASP A 35 2.83 -19.50 14.41
N ARG A 36 3.11 -20.21 13.30
CA ARG A 36 4.48 -20.53 12.89
C ARG A 36 5.25 -19.26 12.52
N VAL A 37 4.65 -18.32 11.80
CA VAL A 37 5.29 -17.04 11.43
C VAL A 37 5.63 -16.23 12.68
N VAL A 38 4.69 -16.11 13.62
CA VAL A 38 4.89 -15.43 14.92
C VAL A 38 6.01 -16.10 15.70
N SER A 39 6.11 -17.44 15.70
CA SER A 39 7.22 -18.15 16.35
C SER A 39 8.59 -17.84 15.75
N LEU A 40 8.64 -17.39 14.49
CA LEU A 40 9.86 -16.89 13.87
C LEU A 40 10.16 -15.44 14.27
N ALA A 41 9.24 -14.73 14.89
CA ALA A 41 9.35 -13.36 15.39
C ALA A 41 9.91 -12.34 14.36
N PRO A 42 9.45 -12.32 13.09
CA PRO A 42 9.92 -11.33 12.11
C PRO A 42 9.64 -9.91 12.61
N THR A 43 10.39 -8.94 12.10
CA THR A 43 10.18 -7.52 12.46
C THR A 43 8.94 -6.98 11.76
N ARG A 44 8.70 -7.42 10.52
CA ARG A 44 7.60 -6.98 9.67
C ARG A 44 6.92 -8.17 9.01
N ILE A 45 5.63 -8.03 8.73
CA ILE A 45 4.84 -9.01 8.01
C ILE A 45 4.01 -8.26 6.98
N ALA A 46 4.03 -8.73 5.73
CA ALA A 46 3.11 -8.28 4.71
C ALA A 46 2.11 -9.40 4.41
N LEU A 47 0.83 -9.17 4.72
CA LEU A 47 -0.27 -10.12 4.60
C LEU A 47 -1.16 -9.76 3.40
N PHE A 48 -0.77 -10.22 2.22
CA PHE A 48 -1.43 -9.87 0.97
C PHE A 48 -2.65 -10.75 0.68
N GLY A 49 -3.73 -10.13 0.20
CA GLY A 49 -4.83 -10.86 -0.41
C GLY A 49 -4.43 -11.39 -1.79
N TYR A 50 -4.69 -12.67 -2.06
CA TYR A 50 -4.43 -13.27 -3.37
C TYR A 50 -5.33 -12.63 -4.43
N ALA A 51 -4.71 -11.95 -5.41
CA ALA A 51 -5.40 -11.42 -6.58
C ALA A 51 -5.28 -12.41 -7.75
N HIS A 52 -6.41 -13.03 -8.11
CA HIS A 52 -6.48 -13.97 -9.23
C HIS A 52 -6.78 -13.23 -10.53
N VAL A 53 -5.75 -13.08 -11.36
CA VAL A 53 -5.75 -12.30 -12.61
C VAL A 53 -5.06 -13.06 -13.77
N PRO A 54 -5.52 -14.26 -14.15
CA PRO A 54 -4.86 -15.11 -15.15
C PRO A 54 -4.77 -14.49 -16.54
N TRP A 55 -5.56 -13.44 -16.84
CA TRP A 55 -5.43 -12.67 -18.09
C TRP A 55 -4.20 -11.75 -18.11
N VAL A 56 -3.71 -11.32 -16.94
CA VAL A 56 -2.45 -10.55 -16.80
C VAL A 56 -1.28 -11.50 -16.52
N SER A 57 -1.51 -12.54 -15.73
CA SER A 57 -0.48 -13.50 -15.30
C SER A 57 -0.89 -14.93 -15.68
N PRO A 58 -0.63 -15.38 -16.93
CA PRO A 58 -1.16 -16.65 -17.47
C PRO A 58 -0.79 -17.90 -16.66
N HIS A 59 0.33 -17.88 -15.94
CA HIS A 59 0.75 -19.00 -15.08
C HIS A 59 -0.25 -19.29 -13.95
N GLN A 60 -1.06 -18.30 -13.55
CA GLN A 60 -2.09 -18.49 -12.51
C GLN A 60 -3.20 -19.45 -12.95
N LYS A 61 -3.38 -19.72 -14.26
CA LYS A 61 -4.34 -20.71 -14.77
C LYS A 61 -4.11 -22.12 -14.21
N ALA A 62 -2.88 -22.41 -13.79
CA ALA A 62 -2.58 -23.67 -13.12
C ALA A 62 -3.33 -23.83 -11.79
N LEU A 63 -3.88 -22.75 -11.22
CA LEU A 63 -4.60 -22.73 -9.96
C LEU A 63 -6.13 -22.88 -10.13
N ASP A 64 -6.66 -22.72 -11.33
CA ASP A 64 -8.11 -22.69 -11.62
C ASP A 64 -8.82 -24.01 -11.26
N GLY A 65 -8.10 -25.13 -11.31
CA GLY A 65 -8.62 -26.46 -10.99
C GLY A 65 -8.72 -26.76 -9.48
N PHE A 66 -8.32 -25.83 -8.61
CA PHE A 66 -8.31 -26.04 -7.16
C PHE A 66 -9.36 -25.16 -6.48
N PRO A 67 -10.03 -25.67 -5.43
CA PRO A 67 -11.02 -24.88 -4.69
C PRO A 67 -10.32 -23.68 -4.04
N MET A 68 -10.83 -22.49 -4.33
CA MET A 68 -10.41 -21.24 -3.70
C MET A 68 -11.42 -20.83 -2.64
N PRO A 69 -10.98 -20.25 -1.51
CA PRO A 69 -11.90 -19.72 -0.51
C PRO A 69 -12.74 -18.60 -1.11
N GLY A 70 -14.03 -18.61 -0.80
CA GLY A 70 -14.97 -17.56 -1.21
C GLY A 70 -14.71 -16.22 -0.50
N PRO A 71 -15.40 -15.13 -0.88
CA PRO A 71 -15.19 -13.81 -0.28
C PRO A 71 -15.36 -13.78 1.25
N GLU A 72 -16.40 -14.44 1.78
CA GLU A 72 -16.66 -14.53 3.23
C GLU A 72 -15.53 -15.27 3.96
N GLU A 73 -15.15 -16.47 3.47
CA GLU A 73 -14.06 -17.25 4.05
C GLU A 73 -12.72 -16.50 3.98
N ARG A 74 -12.46 -15.75 2.90
CA ARG A 74 -11.26 -14.90 2.80
C ARG A 74 -11.25 -13.79 3.84
N MET A 75 -12.41 -13.19 4.12
CA MET A 75 -12.53 -12.17 5.15
C MET A 75 -12.32 -12.77 6.55
N GLU A 76 -12.85 -13.97 6.80
CA GLU A 76 -12.65 -14.69 8.05
C GLU A 76 -11.18 -15.08 8.27
N ILE A 77 -10.51 -15.59 7.21
CA ILE A 77 -9.07 -15.87 7.23
C ILE A 77 -8.28 -14.61 7.58
N PHE A 78 -8.59 -13.48 6.93
CA PHE A 78 -7.92 -12.22 7.20
C PHE A 78 -8.18 -11.72 8.63
N GLY A 79 -9.42 -11.74 9.10
CA GLY A 79 -9.79 -11.31 10.46
C GLY A 79 -9.07 -12.12 11.53
N CYS A 80 -9.10 -13.45 11.44
CA CYS A 80 -8.39 -14.32 12.39
C CYS A 80 -6.88 -14.10 12.35
N ALA A 81 -6.30 -13.91 11.16
CA ALA A 81 -4.88 -13.60 11.02
C ALA A 81 -4.53 -12.24 11.63
N PHE A 82 -5.36 -11.22 11.39
CA PHE A 82 -5.19 -9.87 11.92
C PHE A 82 -5.18 -9.89 13.45
N GLU A 83 -6.21 -10.47 14.07
CA GLU A 83 -6.32 -10.60 15.52
C GLU A 83 -5.10 -11.31 16.10
N ARG A 84 -4.71 -12.44 15.50
CA ARG A 84 -3.58 -13.23 15.97
C ARG A 84 -2.24 -12.49 15.90
N LEU A 85 -2.04 -11.66 14.87
CA LEU A 85 -0.86 -10.82 14.75
C LEU A 85 -0.87 -9.70 15.78
N VAL A 86 -2.02 -9.05 16.01
CA VAL A 86 -2.17 -8.01 17.04
C VAL A 86 -1.89 -8.58 18.44
N ASP A 87 -2.46 -9.73 18.77
CA ASP A 87 -2.21 -10.44 20.05
C ASP A 87 -0.74 -10.82 20.23
N ALA A 88 -0.03 -11.07 19.13
CA ALA A 88 1.40 -11.36 19.13
C ALA A 88 2.29 -10.10 19.23
N GLY A 89 1.70 -8.90 19.36
CA GLY A 89 2.42 -7.64 19.53
C GLY A 89 2.82 -6.94 18.23
N TYR A 90 2.23 -7.33 17.10
CA TYR A 90 2.36 -6.58 15.86
C TYR A 90 1.31 -5.47 15.79
N ARG A 91 1.68 -4.35 15.17
CA ARG A 91 0.80 -3.23 14.90
C ARG A 91 0.53 -3.16 13.40
N HIS A 92 -0.72 -2.90 13.05
CA HIS A 92 -1.11 -2.60 11.68
C HIS A 92 -0.53 -1.24 11.28
N VAL A 93 0.38 -1.26 10.30
CA VAL A 93 0.98 -0.05 9.72
C VAL A 93 0.01 0.59 8.74
N GLY A 94 -0.68 -0.24 7.96
CA GLY A 94 -1.61 0.16 6.90
C GLY A 94 -1.66 -0.86 5.78
N MET A 95 -2.79 -0.90 5.06
CA MET A 95 -3.07 -1.92 4.03
C MET A 95 -2.75 -3.33 4.54
N ASP A 96 -1.78 -3.99 3.91
CA ASP A 96 -1.39 -5.37 4.15
C ASP A 96 -0.22 -5.48 5.16
N HIS A 97 0.30 -4.36 5.70
CA HIS A 97 1.57 -4.34 6.44
C HIS A 97 1.38 -4.29 7.96
N PHE A 98 2.18 -5.11 8.64
CA PHE A 98 2.32 -5.17 10.08
C PHE A 98 3.78 -5.03 10.46
N ALA A 99 4.05 -4.39 11.59
CA ALA A 99 5.39 -4.25 12.14
C ALA A 99 5.34 -4.37 13.67
N ARG A 100 6.46 -4.77 14.28
CA ARG A 100 6.55 -4.75 15.75
C ARG A 100 6.40 -3.32 16.27
N GLU A 101 5.89 -3.21 17.50
CA GLU A 101 5.68 -1.94 18.20
C GLU A 101 6.93 -1.04 18.26
N ASP A 102 8.13 -1.63 18.29
CA ASP A 102 9.44 -0.96 18.32
C ASP A 102 10.04 -0.67 16.93
N ASP A 103 9.33 -0.98 15.84
CA ASP A 103 9.81 -0.73 14.47
C ASP A 103 9.73 0.76 14.10
N GLU A 104 10.71 1.22 13.32
CA GLU A 104 10.78 2.59 12.81
C GLU A 104 9.54 3.03 12.01
N LEU A 105 8.81 2.11 11.36
CA LEU A 105 7.59 2.42 10.63
C LEU A 105 6.45 2.77 11.58
N ILE A 106 6.38 2.13 12.76
CA ILE A 106 5.39 2.47 13.79
C ILE A 106 5.71 3.83 14.42
N ALA A 107 7.00 4.10 14.66
CA ALA A 107 7.44 5.42 15.10
C ALA A 107 7.06 6.50 14.07
N ALA A 108 7.35 6.28 12.79
CA ALA A 108 7.03 7.21 11.72
C ALA A 108 5.53 7.40 11.51
N LEU A 109 4.72 6.35 11.66
CA LEU A 109 3.26 6.43 11.62
C LEU A 109 2.72 7.34 12.74
N ARG A 110 3.24 7.19 13.97
CA ARG A 110 2.84 8.01 15.13
C ARG A 110 3.23 9.47 14.96
N SER A 111 4.41 9.74 14.42
CA SER A 111 4.88 11.10 14.14
C SER A 111 4.31 11.67 12.84
N ARG A 112 3.47 10.94 12.11
CA ARG A 112 2.88 11.33 10.82
C ARG A 112 3.94 11.66 9.75
N THR A 113 5.07 10.97 9.82
CA THR A 113 6.18 11.09 8.86
C THR A 113 6.34 9.83 8.01
N LEU A 114 5.38 8.90 8.07
CA LEU A 114 5.42 7.69 7.26
C LEU A 114 5.30 8.10 5.78
N GLY A 115 6.24 7.59 4.98
CA GLY A 115 6.25 7.72 3.54
C GLY A 115 5.97 6.41 2.86
N ARG A 116 5.80 6.48 1.54
CA ARG A 116 5.65 5.30 0.69
C ARG A 116 6.33 5.53 -0.66
N ASN A 117 6.96 4.47 -1.16
CA ASN A 117 7.48 4.41 -2.53
C ASN A 117 7.06 3.08 -3.19
N PHE A 118 7.60 2.77 -4.37
CA PHE A 118 7.26 1.54 -5.11
C PHE A 118 7.57 0.23 -4.36
N MET A 119 8.46 0.26 -3.35
CA MET A 119 8.84 -0.92 -2.57
C MET A 119 7.99 -1.14 -1.33
N GLY A 120 7.31 -0.11 -0.81
CA GLY A 120 6.73 -0.23 0.53
C GLY A 120 6.56 1.08 1.27
N TYR A 121 6.09 0.94 2.52
CA TYR A 121 6.21 2.00 3.51
C TYR A 121 7.68 2.24 3.86
N THR A 122 8.03 3.49 4.16
CA THR A 122 9.40 3.92 4.44
C THR A 122 9.41 5.11 5.38
N THR A 123 10.49 5.24 6.16
CA THR A 123 10.78 6.44 6.97
C THR A 123 11.40 7.57 6.15
N ARG A 124 11.74 7.32 4.88
CA ARG A 124 12.43 8.26 4.00
C ARG A 124 11.49 8.89 2.98
N ARG A 125 10.53 9.70 3.46
CA ARG A 125 9.61 10.46 2.59
C ARG A 125 10.35 11.56 1.83
N GLY A 126 9.95 11.80 0.58
CA GLY A 126 10.42 12.94 -0.22
C GLY A 126 11.80 12.78 -0.86
N LEU A 127 12.43 11.60 -0.76
CA LEU A 127 13.68 11.32 -1.48
C LEU A 127 13.43 10.93 -2.92
N ASP A 128 14.34 11.33 -3.80
CA ASP A 128 14.43 10.79 -5.15
C ASP A 128 14.81 9.30 -5.09
N LEU A 129 14.12 8.50 -5.91
CA LEU A 129 14.35 7.07 -6.06
C LEU A 129 14.89 6.80 -7.46
N VAL A 130 16.12 6.27 -7.55
CA VAL A 130 16.70 5.80 -8.81
C VAL A 130 16.69 4.28 -8.81
N ALA A 131 15.96 3.69 -9.74
CA ALA A 131 15.88 2.25 -9.89
C ALA A 131 16.90 1.74 -10.90
N LEU A 132 17.62 0.68 -10.50
CA LEU A 132 18.55 -0.06 -11.35
C LEU A 132 17.93 -1.40 -11.76
N GLY A 133 18.33 -1.90 -12.91
CA GLY A 133 17.86 -3.19 -13.43
C GLY A 133 16.59 -3.09 -14.27
N ALA A 134 16.27 -4.21 -14.93
CA ALA A 134 15.10 -4.34 -15.76
C ALA A 134 13.82 -4.09 -14.94
N SER A 135 12.82 -3.46 -15.58
CA SER A 135 11.51 -3.08 -15.02
C SER A 135 11.50 -2.05 -13.89
N GLY A 136 12.67 -1.68 -13.35
CA GLY A 136 12.81 -0.73 -12.25
C GLY A 136 12.13 0.61 -12.53
N ILE A 137 11.47 1.18 -11.51
CA ILE A 137 10.77 2.47 -11.63
C ILE A 137 11.48 3.51 -10.77
N SER A 138 11.95 4.56 -11.43
CA SER A 138 12.53 5.73 -10.78
C SER A 138 11.47 6.80 -10.51
N ALA A 139 11.62 7.53 -9.42
CA ALA A 139 10.85 8.71 -9.06
C ALA A 139 11.82 9.84 -8.72
N VAL A 140 12.08 10.75 -9.66
CA VAL A 140 13.12 11.78 -9.51
C VAL A 140 12.57 13.13 -9.94
N GLY A 141 12.69 14.15 -9.10
CA GLY A 141 12.38 15.53 -9.48
C GLY A 141 10.99 15.74 -10.09
N GLY A 142 9.96 15.08 -9.55
CA GLY A 142 8.60 15.17 -10.10
C GLY A 142 8.36 14.31 -11.35
N THR A 143 9.24 13.36 -11.66
CA THR A 143 9.10 12.45 -12.81
C THR A 143 9.05 11.00 -12.36
N TYR A 144 8.19 10.20 -12.98
CA TYR A 144 8.28 8.75 -12.93
C TYR A 144 8.88 8.22 -14.24
N ALA A 145 9.77 7.24 -14.16
CA ALA A 145 10.34 6.60 -15.33
C ALA A 145 10.52 5.11 -15.09
N GLN A 146 10.11 4.27 -16.05
CA GLN A 146 10.25 2.82 -15.96
C GLN A 146 11.31 2.33 -16.95
N ASN A 147 12.27 1.55 -16.44
CA ASN A 147 13.27 0.86 -17.23
C ASN A 147 12.63 -0.21 -18.15
N GLU A 148 13.35 -0.59 -19.20
CA GLU A 148 13.03 -1.75 -20.06
C GLU A 148 12.73 -2.98 -19.20
N LYS A 149 11.59 -3.62 -19.48
CA LYS A 149 11.08 -4.75 -18.72
C LYS A 149 11.71 -6.06 -19.16
N ASP A 150 12.00 -6.18 -20.45
CA ASP A 150 12.67 -7.36 -20.96
C ASP A 150 14.13 -7.39 -20.50
N VAL A 151 14.51 -8.49 -19.85
CA VAL A 151 15.83 -8.59 -19.20
C VAL A 151 16.95 -8.60 -20.24
N ASP A 152 16.75 -9.25 -21.39
CA ASP A 152 17.77 -9.33 -22.43
C ASP A 152 17.94 -7.98 -23.14
N ALA A 153 16.84 -7.31 -23.47
CA ALA A 153 16.84 -5.97 -24.06
C ALA A 153 17.42 -4.91 -23.12
N PHE A 154 17.16 -5.03 -21.80
CA PHE A 154 17.78 -4.18 -20.80
C PHE A 154 19.29 -4.43 -20.69
N THR A 155 19.71 -5.69 -20.62
CA THR A 155 21.10 -6.08 -20.34
C THR A 155 22.03 -5.81 -21.52
N HIS A 156 21.60 -6.08 -22.75
CA HIS A 156 22.41 -5.91 -23.96
C HIS A 156 22.21 -4.54 -24.63
N GLY A 157 21.38 -3.70 -24.02
CA GLY A 157 21.12 -2.36 -24.50
C GLY A 157 22.24 -1.38 -24.14
N ALA A 158 22.64 -0.52 -25.08
CA ALA A 158 23.47 0.64 -24.76
C ALA A 158 22.65 1.72 -24.01
N GLY A 159 23.25 2.35 -23.00
CA GLY A 159 22.71 3.50 -22.26
C GLY A 159 21.59 3.19 -21.25
N MET A 160 21.08 4.22 -20.57
CA MET A 160 19.87 4.09 -19.76
C MET A 160 18.65 3.85 -20.65
N ARG A 161 17.88 2.79 -20.36
CA ARG A 161 16.73 2.37 -21.16
C ARG A 161 15.45 2.52 -20.38
N TRP A 162 14.89 3.71 -20.35
CA TRP A 162 13.49 3.91 -19.99
C TRP A 162 12.57 3.59 -21.18
N THR A 163 11.45 2.93 -20.93
CA THR A 163 10.43 2.62 -21.96
C THR A 163 9.26 3.57 -21.92
N ARG A 164 8.99 4.15 -20.74
CA ARG A 164 7.91 5.11 -20.51
C ARG A 164 8.21 5.94 -19.28
N GLY A 165 7.60 7.11 -19.21
CA GLY A 165 7.65 7.98 -18.06
C GLY A 165 6.44 8.88 -17.95
N PHE A 166 6.38 9.62 -16.85
CA PHE A 166 5.32 10.57 -16.56
C PHE A 166 5.92 11.78 -15.84
N LEU A 167 5.80 12.96 -16.44
CA LEU A 167 6.16 14.23 -15.81
C LEU A 167 4.94 14.75 -15.06
N LEU A 168 5.07 14.92 -13.74
CA LEU A 168 3.99 15.39 -12.89
C LEU A 168 3.78 16.89 -13.11
N SER A 169 2.52 17.28 -13.31
CA SER A 169 2.12 18.68 -13.21
C SER A 169 2.16 19.16 -11.75
N ALA A 170 1.98 20.46 -11.55
CA ALA A 170 1.81 21.03 -10.20
C ALA A 170 0.60 20.40 -9.48
N GLU A 171 -0.50 20.16 -10.20
CA GLU A 171 -1.71 19.52 -9.67
C GLU A 171 -1.44 18.06 -9.27
N ASP A 172 -0.67 17.32 -10.09
CA ASP A 172 -0.30 15.95 -9.75
C ASP A 172 0.58 15.89 -8.51
N CYS A 173 1.50 16.86 -8.34
CA CYS A 173 2.33 16.95 -7.16
C CYS A 173 1.50 17.24 -5.91
N LEU A 174 0.54 18.17 -6.00
CA LEU A 174 -0.41 18.48 -4.92
C LEU A 174 -1.23 17.25 -4.53
N ARG A 175 -1.93 16.63 -5.49
CA ARG A 175 -2.79 15.47 -5.25
C ARG A 175 -2.00 14.28 -4.73
N ARG A 176 -0.78 14.06 -5.22
CA ARG A 176 0.11 13.02 -4.70
C ARG A 176 0.40 13.21 -3.22
N GLU A 177 0.70 14.42 -2.76
CA GLU A 177 0.95 14.65 -1.32
C GLU A 177 -0.31 14.41 -0.49
N VAL A 178 -1.45 14.92 -0.92
CA VAL A 178 -2.75 14.68 -0.25
C VAL A 178 -3.05 13.19 -0.14
N ILE A 179 -2.91 12.46 -1.25
CA ILE A 179 -3.09 11.01 -1.29
C ILE A 179 -2.10 10.32 -0.35
N LEU A 180 -0.81 10.65 -0.40
CA LEU A 180 0.21 10.02 0.43
C LEU A 180 -0.04 10.24 1.92
N ASP A 181 -0.50 11.42 2.33
CA ASP A 181 -0.83 11.71 3.72
C ASP A 181 -2.00 10.88 4.22
N LEU A 182 -3.08 10.78 3.45
CA LEU A 182 -4.20 9.91 3.78
C LEU A 182 -3.80 8.43 3.80
N PHE A 183 -2.94 8.01 2.86
CA PHE A 183 -2.56 6.61 2.67
C PHE A 183 -1.52 6.09 3.67
N CYS A 184 -0.65 6.97 4.17
CA CYS A 184 0.44 6.61 5.06
C CYS A 184 0.21 7.06 6.50
N ASN A 185 -0.42 8.23 6.70
CA ASN A 185 -0.54 8.84 8.01
C ASN A 185 -1.98 8.88 8.51
N PHE A 186 -2.95 8.47 7.66
CA PHE A 186 -4.38 8.47 7.98
C PHE A 186 -4.90 9.83 8.43
N HIS A 187 -4.19 10.88 8.06
CA HIS A 187 -4.43 12.24 8.50
C HIS A 187 -3.82 13.20 7.50
N LEU A 188 -4.62 14.18 7.10
CA LEU A 188 -4.25 15.29 6.24
C LEU A 188 -4.43 16.58 7.01
N ASP A 189 -3.36 17.36 7.16
CA ASP A 189 -3.41 18.72 7.70
C ASP A 189 -3.69 19.70 6.55
N VAL A 190 -4.88 20.30 6.58
CA VAL A 190 -5.34 21.20 5.53
C VAL A 190 -4.45 22.45 5.45
N LYS A 191 -4.07 23.04 6.59
CA LYS A 191 -3.28 24.27 6.63
C LYS A 191 -1.88 24.06 6.09
N GLU A 192 -1.28 22.91 6.36
CA GLU A 192 0.02 22.56 5.79
C GLU A 192 -0.03 22.41 4.26
N VAL A 193 -1.10 21.80 3.74
CA VAL A 193 -1.31 21.70 2.28
C VAL A 193 -1.50 23.09 1.65
N GLU A 194 -2.37 23.92 2.22
CA GLU A 194 -2.61 25.30 1.76
C GLU A 194 -1.31 26.10 1.73
N ARG A 195 -0.52 26.05 2.80
CA ARG A 195 0.76 26.75 2.91
C ARG A 195 1.79 26.25 1.89
N ARG A 196 1.88 24.93 1.69
CA ARG A 196 2.87 24.32 0.80
C ARG A 196 2.57 24.56 -0.67
N PHE A 197 1.29 24.57 -1.06
CA PHE A 197 0.87 24.64 -2.46
C PHE A 197 0.26 25.98 -2.87
N GLY A 198 0.00 26.88 -1.92
CA GLY A 198 -0.53 28.22 -2.20
C GLY A 198 -1.98 28.18 -2.69
N ILE A 199 -2.80 27.30 -2.12
CA ILE A 199 -4.21 27.11 -2.49
C ILE A 199 -5.13 27.40 -1.30
N ASP A 200 -6.41 27.64 -1.57
CA ASP A 200 -7.50 27.50 -0.60
C ASP A 200 -8.07 26.09 -0.74
N PHE A 201 -7.91 25.23 0.27
CA PHE A 201 -8.23 23.81 0.16
C PHE A 201 -9.73 23.58 0.00
N GLY A 202 -10.55 24.35 0.74
CA GLY A 202 -12.01 24.26 0.69
C GLY A 202 -12.57 24.54 -0.70
N THR A 203 -12.02 25.54 -1.39
CA THR A 203 -12.41 25.90 -2.76
C THR A 203 -11.81 24.95 -3.79
N HIS A 204 -10.51 24.62 -3.68
CA HIS A 204 -9.81 23.78 -4.65
C HIS A 204 -10.34 22.34 -4.67
N PHE A 205 -10.61 21.76 -3.50
CA PHE A 205 -11.10 20.40 -3.33
C PHE A 205 -12.59 20.31 -2.98
N ALA A 206 -13.39 21.34 -3.30
CA ALA A 206 -14.81 21.39 -2.96
C ALA A 206 -15.59 20.14 -3.39
N ARG A 207 -15.28 19.60 -4.58
CA ARG A 207 -15.95 18.41 -5.13
C ARG A 207 -15.53 17.13 -4.41
N GLU A 208 -14.26 17.03 -4.06
CA GLU A 208 -13.67 15.93 -3.31
C GLU A 208 -14.23 15.90 -1.88
N LEU A 209 -14.31 17.06 -1.23
CA LEU A 209 -14.95 17.20 0.09
C LEU A 209 -16.43 16.75 0.06
N GLU A 210 -17.16 17.09 -0.99
CA GLU A 210 -18.53 16.58 -1.17
C GLU A 210 -18.54 15.06 -1.38
N SER A 211 -17.59 14.53 -2.16
CA SER A 211 -17.44 13.10 -2.40
C SER A 211 -16.99 12.30 -1.17
N LEU A 212 -16.44 12.98 -0.14
CA LEU A 212 -16.12 12.37 1.16
C LEU A 212 -17.35 12.22 2.06
N ARG A 213 -18.44 12.97 1.86
CA ARG A 213 -19.61 12.92 2.77
C ARG A 213 -20.24 11.54 2.97
N PRO A 214 -20.35 10.66 1.95
CA PRO A 214 -20.80 9.30 2.17
C PRO A 214 -19.85 8.51 3.09
N LEU A 215 -18.54 8.65 2.88
CA LEU A 215 -17.52 8.00 3.71
C LEU A 215 -17.52 8.54 5.15
N VAL A 216 -17.89 9.81 5.35
CA VAL A 216 -18.12 10.38 6.69
C VAL A 216 -19.36 9.79 7.34
N SER A 217 -20.46 9.67 6.59
CA SER A 217 -21.71 9.05 7.07
C SER A 217 -21.49 7.58 7.47
N ASP A 218 -20.62 6.87 6.75
CA ASP A 218 -20.23 5.49 7.05
C ASP A 218 -19.20 5.37 8.19
N GLY A 219 -18.74 6.50 8.77
CA GLY A 219 -17.78 6.52 9.87
C GLY A 219 -16.34 6.15 9.46
N LEU A 220 -16.01 6.24 8.16
CA LEU A 220 -14.68 5.92 7.63
C LEU A 220 -13.74 7.12 7.66
N VAL A 221 -14.31 8.33 7.61
CA VAL A 221 -13.56 9.60 7.59
C VAL A 221 -14.21 10.57 8.57
N GLU A 222 -13.39 11.34 9.26
CA GLU A 222 -13.79 12.48 10.05
C GLU A 222 -13.24 13.76 9.41
N LEU A 223 -14.13 14.74 9.23
CA LEU A 223 -13.78 16.09 8.81
C LEU A 223 -13.87 16.96 10.07
N VAL A 224 -12.72 17.38 10.59
CA VAL A 224 -12.65 18.18 11.83
C VAL A 224 -11.79 19.41 11.54
N ASP A 225 -12.38 20.59 11.67
CA ASP A 225 -11.72 21.89 11.47
C ASP A 225 -10.84 21.93 10.22
N ASP A 226 -9.52 21.89 10.43
CA ASP A 226 -8.45 21.99 9.44
C ASP A 226 -7.82 20.60 9.13
N ALA A 227 -8.58 19.52 9.25
CA ALA A 227 -8.08 18.17 8.98
C ALA A 227 -9.08 17.21 8.34
N VAL A 228 -8.55 16.33 7.50
CA VAL A 228 -9.23 15.11 7.03
C VAL A 228 -8.56 13.92 7.70
N SER A 229 -9.28 13.21 8.57
CA SER A 229 -8.74 12.05 9.31
C SER A 229 -9.46 10.77 8.90
N VAL A 230 -8.70 9.72 8.63
CA VAL A 230 -9.23 8.38 8.37
C VAL A 230 -9.38 7.67 9.71
N THR A 231 -10.58 7.21 10.03
CA THR A 231 -10.86 6.50 11.29
C THR A 231 -10.17 5.14 11.33
N GLU A 232 -10.11 4.48 12.48
CA GLU A 232 -9.57 3.11 12.58
C GLU A 232 -10.31 2.15 11.63
N LEU A 233 -11.63 2.27 11.50
CA LEU A 233 -12.42 1.51 10.51
C LEU A 233 -12.05 1.91 9.07
N GLY A 234 -11.91 3.22 8.81
CA GLY A 234 -11.52 3.75 7.51
C GLY A 234 -10.17 3.26 7.00
N ARG A 235 -9.25 2.85 7.86
CA ARG A 235 -7.93 2.35 7.45
C ARG A 235 -8.00 1.12 6.55
N PHE A 236 -9.00 0.25 6.75
CA PHE A 236 -9.24 -0.90 5.86
C PHE A 236 -9.73 -0.48 4.47
N PHE A 237 -10.33 0.72 4.37
CA PHE A 237 -10.88 1.30 3.14
C PHE A 237 -10.08 2.52 2.67
N VAL A 238 -8.82 2.67 3.11
CA VAL A 238 -8.01 3.87 2.82
C VAL A 238 -7.83 4.11 1.32
N ARG A 239 -7.87 3.04 0.49
CA ARG A 239 -7.88 3.16 -0.98
C ARG A 239 -9.10 3.93 -1.46
N ASN A 240 -10.29 3.63 -0.95
CA ASN A 240 -11.53 4.30 -1.32
C ASN A 240 -11.48 5.79 -0.94
N VAL A 241 -10.91 6.11 0.22
CA VAL A 241 -10.72 7.50 0.66
C VAL A 241 -9.73 8.23 -0.26
N ALA A 242 -8.57 7.64 -0.54
CA ALA A 242 -7.56 8.25 -1.39
C ALA A 242 -8.01 8.43 -2.84
N MET A 243 -8.80 7.50 -3.38
CA MET A 243 -9.35 7.56 -4.73
C MET A 243 -10.23 8.79 -4.97
N VAL A 244 -10.82 9.37 -3.92
CA VAL A 244 -11.60 10.62 -4.04
C VAL A 244 -10.74 11.76 -4.59
N PHE A 245 -9.46 11.78 -4.24
CA PHE A 245 -8.51 12.81 -4.67
C PHE A 245 -7.77 12.47 -5.97
N ASP A 246 -8.05 11.33 -6.59
CA ASP A 246 -7.45 10.93 -7.87
C ASP A 246 -8.24 11.51 -9.05
N GLN A 247 -7.59 12.41 -9.81
CA GLN A 247 -8.21 13.05 -10.97
C GLN A 247 -8.34 12.14 -12.20
N TYR A 248 -7.52 11.09 -12.29
CA TYR A 248 -7.44 10.21 -13.47
C TYR A 248 -8.51 9.12 -13.47
N ILE A 249 -8.94 8.66 -12.29
CA ILE A 249 -10.04 7.68 -12.18
C ILE A 249 -11.34 8.19 -12.81
N ARG A 250 -11.54 9.51 -12.82
CA ARG A 250 -12.76 10.15 -13.33
C ARG A 250 -12.70 10.50 -14.82
N SER A 251 -11.51 10.56 -15.39
CA SER A 251 -11.29 10.99 -16.78
C SER A 251 -11.27 9.81 -17.76
N ASP A 252 -10.91 8.60 -17.30
CA ASP A 252 -10.99 7.39 -18.11
C ASP A 252 -12.40 6.80 -18.08
N GLY A 253 -13.22 7.07 -19.11
CA GLY A 253 -14.50 6.39 -19.37
C GLY A 253 -14.38 4.88 -19.66
N ALA A 254 -13.22 4.28 -19.41
CA ALA A 254 -12.97 2.84 -19.45
C ALA A 254 -13.16 2.29 -18.04
N GLY A 255 -13.98 1.24 -17.90
CA GLY A 255 -14.28 0.61 -16.61
C GLY A 255 -13.05 0.25 -15.76
N PRO A 256 -13.24 -0.08 -14.47
CA PRO A 256 -12.17 -0.14 -13.49
C PRO A 256 -11.01 -1.06 -13.92
N ARG A 257 -9.81 -0.50 -14.04
CA ARG A 257 -8.54 -1.22 -14.28
C ARG A 257 -7.80 -1.60 -12.98
N TYR A 258 -8.46 -1.48 -11.83
CA TYR A 258 -7.91 -1.79 -10.52
C TYR A 258 -8.64 -3.00 -9.89
N SER A 259 -7.94 -3.70 -8.99
CA SER A 259 -8.52 -4.79 -8.21
C SER A 259 -9.61 -4.22 -7.27
N ARG A 260 -10.81 -4.80 -7.30
CA ARG A 260 -11.92 -4.40 -6.42
C ARG A 260 -11.55 -4.65 -4.96
N VAL A 261 -11.86 -3.69 -4.10
CA VAL A 261 -11.76 -3.84 -2.65
C VAL A 261 -13.03 -4.55 -2.18
N ILE A 262 -12.90 -5.87 -2.00
CA ILE A 262 -13.95 -6.83 -1.57
C ILE A 262 -15.13 -6.93 -2.55
#